data_AF-A0A2E5DTJ3-F1
#
_entry.id   AF-A0A2E5DTJ3-F1
#
_cell.length_a   1.000
_cell.length_b   1.000
_cell.length_c   1.000
_cell.angle_alpha   90.00
_cell.angle_beta   90.00
_cell.angle_gamma   90.00
#
_symmetry.space_group_name_H-M   'P 1'
#
loop_
_entity.id
_entity.type
_entity.pdbx_description
1 polymer ?
#
loop_
_entity_poly.entity_id
_entity_poly.type
_entity_poly.pdbx_seq_one_letter_code
_entity_poly.pdbx_strand_id
1 'polypeptide(L)'
;MIQMFVQNLWFVYALATAIIWGLVYTLSEKVLGEQNVTPAALIAVQGTILFFFYWALFFVVESKPVQQITNILSDTKQLALIALIAILTGFAAFFIISSVSLKNATLANFVEISYPFFTMLFSWLLLRNFDLNIESIIGACLIIAGITLIYFKG
;
A
#
# COMPACT_ATOMS: atom_id res chain seq x y z
N MET A 1 -21.75 9.42 20.49
CA MET A 1 -20.32 9.81 20.53
C MET A 1 -19.41 8.65 20.14
N ILE A 2 -19.50 7.48 20.80
CA ILE A 2 -18.69 6.28 20.47
C ILE A 2 -18.95 5.76 19.04
N GLN A 3 -20.21 5.65 18.60
CA GLN A 3 -20.52 5.23 17.22
C GLN A 3 -19.97 6.16 16.13
N MET A 4 -19.94 7.47 16.39
CA MET A 4 -19.40 8.47 15.46
C MET A 4 -17.87 8.41 15.40
N PHE A 5 -17.21 8.11 16.52
CA PHE A 5 -15.77 7.86 16.57
C PHE A 5 -15.39 6.58 15.78
N VAL A 6 -16.16 5.50 15.93
CA VAL A 6 -15.96 4.26 15.17
C VAL A 6 -16.19 4.48 13.67
N GLN A 7 -17.18 5.28 13.28
CA GLN A 7 -17.44 5.63 11.87
C GLN A 7 -16.30 6.40 11.20
N ASN A 8 -15.49 7.16 11.95
CA ASN A 8 -14.36 7.91 11.41
C ASN A 8 -13.01 7.20 11.59
N LEU A 9 -13.00 5.99 12.16
CA LEU A 9 -11.76 5.27 12.46
C LEU A 9 -10.99 4.87 11.19
N TRP A 10 -11.69 4.64 10.07
CA TRP A 10 -11.05 4.39 8.77
C TRP A 10 -10.14 5.55 8.33
N PHE A 11 -10.55 6.80 8.61
CA PHE A 11 -9.77 7.98 8.28
C PHE A 11 -8.51 8.05 9.13
N VAL A 12 -8.62 7.72 10.42
CA VAL A 12 -7.47 7.65 11.33
C VAL A 12 -6.48 6.59 10.85
N TYR A 13 -6.95 5.40 10.47
CA TYR A 13 -6.07 4.36 9.92
C TYR A 13 -5.43 4.79 8.61
N ALA A 14 -6.17 5.40 7.68
CA ALA A 14 -5.63 5.88 6.41
C ALA A 14 -4.54 6.95 6.62
N LEU A 15 -4.77 7.90 7.53
CA LEU A 15 -3.79 8.94 7.86
C LEU A 15 -2.56 8.34 8.55
N ALA A 16 -2.74 7.44 9.51
CA ALA A 16 -1.65 6.73 10.16
C ALA A 16 -0.81 5.93 9.15
N THR A 17 -1.46 5.27 8.19
CA THR A 17 -0.80 4.58 7.09
C THR A 17 0.05 5.53 6.25
N ALA A 18 -0.45 6.71 5.87
CA ALA A 18 0.33 7.70 5.13
C ALA A 18 1.59 8.17 5.88
N ILE A 19 1.45 8.41 7.19
CA ILE A 19 2.59 8.79 8.06
C ILE A 19 3.61 7.65 8.13
N ILE A 20 3.16 6.42 8.37
CA ILE A 20 4.03 5.25 8.51
C ILE A 20 4.76 4.97 7.20
N TRP A 21 4.09 5.04 6.05
CA TRP A 21 4.75 4.85 4.74
C TRP A 21 5.82 5.90 4.46
N GLY A 22 5.58 7.17 4.81
CA GLY A 22 6.61 8.21 4.73
C GLY A 22 7.86 7.88 5.55
N LEU A 23 7.69 7.35 6.77
CA LEU A 23 8.80 6.88 7.59
C LEU A 23 9.48 5.63 7.00
N VAL A 24 8.72 4.67 6.49
CA VAL A 24 9.24 3.47 5.85
C VAL A 24 10.15 3.84 4.68
N TYR A 25 9.70 4.73 3.78
CA TYR A 25 10.50 5.10 2.62
C TYR A 25 11.77 5.87 2.98
N THR A 26 11.71 6.79 3.94
CA THR A 26 12.89 7.54 4.39
C THR A 26 13.93 6.63 5.07
N LEU A 27 13.48 5.65 5.85
CA LEU A 27 14.38 4.63 6.42
C LEU A 27 14.92 3.67 5.36
N SER A 28 14.09 3.27 4.39
CA SER A 28 14.53 2.46 3.24
C SER A 28 15.61 3.16 2.43
N GLU A 29 15.47 4.46 2.15
CA GLU A 29 16.51 5.25 1.48
C GLU A 29 17.82 5.21 2.26
N LYS A 30 17.77 5.42 3.59
CA LYS A 30 18.95 5.36 4.44
C LYS A 30 19.66 4.00 4.36
N VAL A 31 18.90 2.90 4.40
CA VAL A 31 19.46 1.54 4.33
C VAL A 31 20.04 1.24 2.95
N LEU A 32 19.36 1.68 1.88
CA LEU A 32 19.81 1.45 0.49
C LEU A 32 21.01 2.34 0.11
N GLY A 33 21.21 3.45 0.82
CA GLY A 33 22.42 4.26 0.72
C GLY A 33 23.68 3.55 1.25
N GLU A 34 23.53 2.50 2.05
CA GLU A 34 24.63 1.64 2.48
C GLU A 34 25.00 0.67 1.34
N GLN A 35 26.29 0.59 0.98
CA GLN A 35 26.77 -0.09 -0.24
C GLN A 35 26.47 -1.61 -0.34
N ASN A 36 25.92 -2.23 0.70
CA ASN A 36 25.75 -3.68 0.80
C ASN A 36 24.29 -4.15 0.74
N VAL A 37 23.31 -3.24 0.62
CA VAL A 37 21.89 -3.62 0.65
C VAL A 37 21.21 -3.29 -0.67
N THR A 38 20.76 -4.33 -1.39
CA THR A 38 19.96 -4.17 -2.60
C THR A 38 18.47 -4.05 -2.26
N PRO A 39 17.64 -3.45 -3.14
CA PRO A 39 16.18 -3.44 -2.99
C PRO A 39 15.58 -4.82 -2.73
N ALA A 40 16.05 -5.83 -3.47
CA ALA A 40 15.59 -7.21 -3.32
C ALA A 40 15.96 -7.79 -1.95
N ALA A 41 17.19 -7.55 -1.46
CA ALA A 41 17.61 -8.00 -0.14
C ALA A 41 16.79 -7.33 0.97
N LEU A 42 16.55 -6.02 0.87
CA LEU A 42 15.75 -5.28 1.83
C LEU A 42 14.31 -5.85 1.91
N ILE A 43 13.66 -6.06 0.76
CA ILE A 43 12.30 -6.60 0.70
C ILE A 43 12.24 -8.03 1.21
N ALA A 44 13.23 -8.87 0.90
CA ALA A 44 13.27 -10.24 1.39
C ALA A 44 13.32 -10.30 2.93
N VAL A 45 14.18 -9.46 3.54
CA VAL A 45 14.30 -9.36 5.00
C VAL A 45 13.02 -8.78 5.61
N GLN A 46 12.47 -7.69 5.05
CA GLN A 46 11.21 -7.11 5.51
C GLN A 46 10.05 -8.11 5.41
N GLY A 47 9.91 -8.79 4.28
CA GLY A 47 8.88 -9.80 4.06
C GLY A 47 8.96 -10.96 5.05
N THR A 48 10.18 -11.37 5.41
CA THR A 48 10.39 -12.41 6.44
C THR A 48 9.93 -11.94 7.83
N ILE A 49 10.31 -10.72 8.23
CA ILE A 49 9.88 -10.15 9.52
C ILE A 49 8.35 -9.98 9.56
N LEU A 50 7.79 -9.41 8.49
CA LEU A 50 6.35 -9.18 8.37
C LEU A 50 5.55 -10.47 8.33
N PHE A 51 6.08 -11.55 7.74
CA PHE A 51 5.46 -12.87 7.80
C PHE A 51 5.22 -13.30 9.24
N PHE A 52 6.26 -13.28 10.10
CA PHE A 52 6.10 -13.66 11.50
C PHE A 52 5.17 -12.72 12.25
N PHE A 53 5.28 -11.41 12.02
CA PHE A 53 4.42 -10.42 12.65
C PHE A 53 2.94 -10.61 12.29
N TYR A 54 2.61 -10.76 11.00
CA TYR A 54 1.23 -10.92 10.55
C TYR A 54 0.64 -12.27 10.96
N TRP A 55 1.43 -13.34 10.98
CA TRP A 55 0.97 -14.62 11.50
C TRP A 55 0.68 -14.56 13.00
N ALA A 56 1.56 -13.94 13.80
CA ALA A 56 1.31 -13.73 15.22
C ALA A 56 0.05 -12.88 15.44
N LEU A 57 -0.08 -11.77 14.71
CA LEU A 57 -1.26 -10.90 14.78
C LEU A 57 -2.55 -11.64 14.41
N PHE A 58 -2.52 -12.45 13.35
CA PHE A 58 -3.67 -13.25 12.91
C PHE A 58 -4.17 -14.17 14.03
N PHE A 59 -3.28 -14.92 14.68
CA PHE A 59 -3.68 -15.82 15.78
C PHE A 59 -4.14 -15.09 17.05
N VAL A 60 -3.72 -13.84 17.26
CA VAL A 60 -4.15 -13.03 18.41
C VAL A 60 -5.52 -12.37 18.16
N VAL A 61 -5.76 -11.88 16.94
CA VAL A 61 -6.96 -11.11 16.59
C VAL A 61 -8.12 -12.02 16.16
N GLU A 62 -7.83 -13.08 15.41
CA GLU A 62 -8.85 -13.95 14.85
C GLU A 62 -9.38 -14.92 15.91
N SER A 63 -10.70 -14.97 16.08
CA SER A 63 -11.33 -15.81 17.12
C SER A 63 -11.33 -17.30 16.75
N LYS A 64 -11.33 -17.61 15.45
CA LYS A 64 -11.33 -18.98 14.92
C LYS A 64 -10.32 -19.13 13.77
N PRO A 65 -9.02 -19.00 14.05
CA PRO A 65 -7.98 -18.87 13.01
C PRO A 65 -7.90 -20.10 12.10
N VAL A 66 -8.03 -21.31 12.66
CA VAL A 66 -8.03 -22.55 11.87
C VAL A 66 -9.22 -22.60 10.92
N GLN A 67 -10.41 -22.22 11.40
CA GLN A 67 -11.62 -22.21 10.57
C GLN A 67 -11.47 -21.20 9.42
N GLN A 68 -10.92 -20.02 9.70
CA GLN A 68 -10.71 -18.99 8.70
C GLN A 68 -9.73 -19.44 7.61
N ILE A 69 -8.63 -20.12 7.98
CA ILE A 69 -7.71 -20.73 7.02
C ILE A 69 -8.44 -21.78 6.17
N THR A 70 -9.22 -22.67 6.79
CA THR A 70 -9.96 -23.70 6.04
C THR A 70 -10.97 -23.09 5.07
N ASN A 71 -11.63 -21.99 5.43
CA ASN A 71 -12.57 -21.29 4.55
C ASN A 71 -11.85 -20.75 3.31
N ILE A 72 -10.71 -20.08 3.50
CA ILE A 72 -9.91 -19.52 2.40
C ILE A 72 -9.39 -20.64 1.47
N LEU A 73 -8.89 -21.74 2.03
CA LEU A 73 -8.34 -22.84 1.25
C LEU A 73 -9.41 -23.64 0.49
N SER A 74 -10.65 -23.63 0.97
CA SER A 74 -11.76 -24.36 0.35
C SER A 74 -12.41 -23.57 -0.81
N ASP A 75 -12.27 -22.25 -0.85
CA ASP A 75 -12.76 -21.41 -1.94
C ASP A 75 -11.63 -21.08 -2.93
N THR A 76 -11.58 -21.82 -4.04
CA THR A 76 -10.55 -21.64 -5.08
C THR A 76 -10.54 -20.23 -5.67
N LYS A 77 -11.70 -19.58 -5.79
CA LYS A 77 -11.79 -18.23 -6.35
C LYS A 77 -11.21 -17.22 -5.36
N GLN A 78 -11.56 -17.33 -4.08
CA GLN A 78 -11.01 -16.49 -3.04
C GLN A 78 -9.49 -16.68 -2.90
N LEU A 79 -9.03 -17.94 -2.92
CA LEU A 79 -7.61 -18.27 -2.87
C LEU A 79 -6.83 -17.68 -4.05
N ALA A 80 -7.38 -17.77 -5.27
CA ALA A 80 -6.77 -17.20 -6.46
C ALA A 80 -6.67 -15.67 -6.37
N LEU A 81 -7.70 -14.99 -5.86
CA LEU A 81 -7.68 -13.54 -5.64
C LEU A 81 -6.63 -13.15 -4.59
N ILE A 82 -6.54 -13.88 -3.47
CA ILE A 82 -5.52 -13.64 -2.44
C ILE A 82 -4.12 -13.84 -3.00
N ALA A 83 -3.89 -14.89 -3.79
CA ALA A 83 -2.61 -15.14 -4.44
C ALA A 83 -2.24 -14.01 -5.41
N LEU A 84 -3.20 -13.52 -6.22
CA LEU A 84 -2.98 -12.39 -7.11
C LEU A 84 -2.64 -11.11 -6.32
N ILE A 85 -3.34 -10.82 -5.24
CA ILE A 85 -3.06 -9.68 -4.35
C ILE A 85 -1.65 -9.77 -3.78
N ALA A 86 -1.23 -10.95 -3.31
CA ALA A 86 0.12 -11.16 -2.78
C ALA A 86 1.21 -10.90 -3.82
N ILE A 87 1.01 -11.40 -5.05
CA ILE A 87 1.94 -11.19 -6.17
C ILE A 87 2.03 -9.69 -6.51
N LEU A 88 0.89 -9.02 -6.68
CA LEU A 88 0.85 -7.59 -7.00
C LEU A 88 1.47 -6.73 -5.90
N THR A 89 1.24 -7.08 -4.63
CA THR A 89 1.84 -6.39 -3.48
C THR A 89 3.37 -6.56 -3.48
N GLY A 90 3.86 -7.76 -3.81
CA GLY A 90 5.29 -8.01 -3.94
C GLY A 90 5.93 -7.17 -5.06
N PHE A 91 5.29 -7.09 -6.23
CA PHE A 91 5.75 -6.23 -7.32
C PHE A 91 5.70 -4.73 -6.96
N ALA A 92 4.62 -4.28 -6.32
CA ALA A 92 4.49 -2.90 -5.87
C ALA A 92 5.63 -2.52 -4.91
N ALA A 93 5.87 -3.36 -3.89
CA ALA A 93 6.98 -3.18 -2.96
C ALA A 93 8.33 -3.16 -3.68
N PHE A 94 8.55 -4.07 -4.64
CA PHE A 94 9.77 -4.09 -5.43
C PHE A 94 9.99 -2.82 -6.24
N PHE A 95 8.96 -2.32 -6.92
CA PHE A 95 9.08 -1.13 -7.76
C PHE A 95 9.29 0.14 -6.93
N ILE A 96 8.58 0.33 -5.83
CA ILE A 96 8.76 1.54 -5.02
C ILE A 96 10.15 1.56 -4.38
N ILE A 97 10.59 0.47 -3.75
CA ILE A 97 11.90 0.41 -3.10
C ILE A 97 13.04 0.52 -4.13
N SER A 98 12.86 -0.05 -5.31
CA SER A 98 13.82 0.14 -6.41
C SER A 98 13.86 1.59 -6.88
N SER A 99 12.70 2.26 -6.98
CA SER A 99 12.62 3.69 -7.31
C SER A 99 13.34 4.56 -6.27
N VAL A 100 13.15 4.27 -4.98
CA VAL A 100 13.88 4.92 -3.88
C VAL A 100 15.39 4.74 -4.05
N SER A 101 15.86 3.54 -4.36
CA SER A 101 17.29 3.25 -4.57
C SER A 101 17.89 3.98 -5.77
N LEU A 102 17.10 4.29 -6.81
CA LEU A 102 17.57 4.96 -8.02
C LEU A 102 17.59 6.48 -7.90
N LYS A 103 16.78 7.04 -7.00
CA LYS A 103 16.65 8.49 -6.76
C LYS A 103 16.69 8.78 -5.26
N ASN A 104 15.53 8.97 -4.66
CA ASN A 104 15.32 9.19 -3.23
C ASN A 104 13.85 8.92 -2.90
N ALA A 105 13.55 8.71 -1.63
CA ALA A 105 12.23 8.45 -1.08
C ALA A 105 11.24 9.57 -1.37
N THR A 106 11.70 10.83 -1.35
CA THR A 106 10.83 11.99 -1.53
C THR A 106 10.24 12.03 -2.94
N LEU A 107 11.10 11.99 -3.97
CA LEU A 107 10.67 12.01 -5.38
C LEU A 107 9.92 10.73 -5.77
N ALA A 108 10.36 9.56 -5.29
CA ALA A 108 9.68 8.29 -5.56
C ALA A 108 8.25 8.29 -4.99
N ASN A 109 8.07 8.72 -3.74
CA ASN A 109 6.76 8.75 -3.09
C ASN A 109 5.83 9.82 -3.68
N PHE A 110 6.35 10.94 -4.20
CA PHE A 110 5.50 11.90 -4.92
C PHE A 110 4.89 11.30 -6.17
N VAL A 111 5.64 10.52 -6.94
CA VAL A 111 5.05 9.82 -8.10
C VAL A 111 4.09 8.74 -7.63
N GLU A 112 4.46 7.98 -6.58
CA GLU A 112 3.63 6.91 -6.03
C GLU A 112 2.26 7.40 -5.56
N ILE A 113 2.18 8.57 -4.91
CA ILE A 113 0.92 9.12 -4.38
C ILE A 113 -0.12 9.45 -5.47
N SER A 114 0.20 9.23 -6.74
CA SER A 114 -0.77 9.17 -7.83
C SER A 114 -1.68 7.91 -7.79
N TYR A 115 -1.36 6.90 -6.96
CA TYR A 115 -2.15 5.67 -6.87
C TYR A 115 -3.66 5.87 -6.59
N PRO A 116 -4.14 6.90 -5.84
CA PRO A 116 -5.57 7.11 -5.66
C PRO A 116 -6.33 7.30 -6.97
N PHE A 117 -5.70 7.91 -7.99
CA PHE A 117 -6.27 7.98 -9.34
C PHE A 117 -6.48 6.58 -9.93
N PHE A 118 -5.46 5.73 -9.86
CA PHE A 118 -5.55 4.34 -10.34
C PHE A 118 -6.53 3.51 -9.50
N THR A 119 -6.62 3.73 -8.19
CA THR A 119 -7.60 3.09 -7.31
C THR A 119 -9.03 3.45 -7.71
N MET A 120 -9.32 4.72 -7.98
CA MET A 120 -10.64 5.13 -8.48
C MET A 120 -10.97 4.49 -9.82
N LEU A 121 -10.02 4.49 -10.76
CA LEU A 121 -10.18 3.89 -12.08
C LEU A 121 -10.48 2.38 -11.98
N PHE A 122 -9.70 1.63 -11.21
CA PHE A 122 -9.91 0.19 -11.05
C PHE A 122 -11.17 -0.12 -10.24
N SER A 123 -11.53 0.70 -9.26
CA SER A 123 -12.80 0.57 -8.55
C SER A 123 -13.99 0.72 -9.50
N TRP A 124 -13.96 1.71 -10.40
CA TRP A 124 -14.97 1.89 -11.42
C TRP A 124 -15.01 0.72 -12.43
N LEU A 125 -13.85 0.31 -12.95
CA LEU A 125 -13.76 -0.76 -13.95
C LEU A 125 -14.14 -2.15 -13.41
N LEU A 126 -13.66 -2.50 -12.22
CA LEU A 126 -13.75 -3.87 -11.69
C LEU A 126 -14.89 -4.05 -10.69
N LEU A 127 -15.14 -3.05 -9.84
CA LEU A 127 -16.11 -3.15 -8.74
C LEU A 127 -17.43 -2.44 -9.07
N ARG A 128 -17.41 -1.43 -9.95
CA ARG A 128 -18.56 -0.57 -10.28
C ARG A 128 -19.22 0.12 -9.07
N ASN A 129 -18.47 0.26 -7.98
CA ASN A 129 -18.95 0.84 -6.72
C ASN A 129 -18.56 2.32 -6.55
N PHE A 130 -17.88 2.90 -7.56
CA PHE A 130 -17.45 4.29 -7.54
C PHE A 130 -17.86 4.96 -8.85
N ASP A 131 -18.68 6.01 -8.76
CA ASP A 131 -19.11 6.79 -9.91
C ASP A 131 -18.02 7.80 -10.29
N LEU A 132 -17.44 7.64 -11.48
CA LEU A 132 -16.54 8.64 -12.05
C LEU A 132 -17.35 9.87 -12.48
N ASN A 133 -17.58 10.78 -11.55
CA ASN A 133 -18.20 12.08 -11.78
C ASN A 133 -17.14 13.17 -12.04
N ILE A 134 -17.60 14.35 -12.43
CA ILE A 134 -16.75 15.50 -12.78
C ILE A 134 -15.87 15.90 -11.58
N GLU A 135 -16.40 15.83 -10.37
CA GLU A 135 -15.71 16.15 -9.13
C GLU A 135 -14.51 15.24 -8.89
N SER A 136 -14.68 13.92 -9.11
CA SER A 136 -13.61 12.93 -8.96
C SER A 136 -12.51 13.11 -10.01
N ILE A 137 -12.90 13.48 -11.23
CA ILE A 137 -11.96 13.79 -12.32
C ILE A 137 -11.14 15.04 -11.97
N ILE A 138 -11.79 16.11 -11.49
CA ILE A 138 -11.11 17.33 -11.04
C ILE A 138 -10.13 17.00 -9.91
N GLY A 139 -10.55 16.20 -8.92
CA GLY A 139 -9.69 15.76 -7.82
C GLY A 139 -8.45 14.99 -8.32
N ALA A 140 -8.62 14.06 -9.25
CA ALA A 140 -7.51 13.34 -9.88
C ALA A 140 -6.55 14.29 -10.61
N CYS A 141 -7.07 15.25 -11.39
CA CYS A 141 -6.25 16.24 -12.07
C CYS A 141 -5.45 17.10 -11.08
N LEU A 142 -6.04 17.47 -9.94
CA LEU A 142 -5.35 18.24 -8.88
C LEU A 142 -4.25 17.41 -8.21
N ILE A 143 -4.44 16.12 -7.98
CA ILE A 143 -3.39 15.22 -7.46
C ILE A 143 -2.20 15.22 -8.43
N ILE A 144 -2.45 14.98 -9.73
CA ILE A 144 -1.40 14.93 -10.75
C ILE A 144 -0.69 16.29 -10.88
N ALA A 145 -1.44 17.39 -10.87
CA ALA A 145 -0.90 18.74 -10.93
C ALA A 145 -0.02 19.04 -9.71
N GLY A 146 -0.47 18.67 -8.50
CA GLY A 146 0.31 18.81 -7.27
C GLY A 146 1.63 18.05 -7.33
N ILE A 147 1.60 16.79 -7.78
CA ILE A 147 2.81 15.97 -7.97
C ILE A 147 3.77 16.64 -8.95
N THR A 148 3.24 17.12 -10.08
CA THR A 148 4.02 17.76 -11.14
C THR A 148 4.69 19.05 -10.67
N LEU A 149 3.98 19.89 -9.91
CA LEU A 149 4.53 21.12 -9.34
C LEU A 149 5.68 20.84 -8.37
N ILE A 150 5.55 19.81 -7.54
CA ILE A 150 6.61 19.44 -6.60
C ILE A 150 7.81 18.85 -7.35
N TYR A 151 7.55 17.99 -8.35
CA TYR A 151 8.61 17.39 -9.18
C TYR A 151 9.43 18.42 -9.95
N PHE A 152 8.83 19.49 -10.46
CA PHE A 152 9.58 20.53 -11.16
C PHE A 152 10.34 21.50 -10.24
N LYS A 153 9.94 21.60 -8.97
CA LYS A 153 10.63 22.45 -7.98
C LYS A 153 11.84 21.74 -7.37
N GLY A 154 11.73 20.44 -7.12
CA GLY A 154 12.76 19.59 -6.49
C GLY A 154 13.75 19.02 -7.49
#